data_AF-A0A0Y8XXQ0-F1
#
_entry.id   AF-A0A0Y8XXQ0-F1
#
_cell.length_a   1.000
_cell.length_b   1.000
_cell.length_c   1.000
_cell.angle_alpha   90.00
_cell.angle_beta   90.00
_cell.angle_gamma   90.00
#
_symmetry.space_group_name_H-M   'P 1'
#
loop_
_entity.id
_entity.type
_entity.pdbx_description
1 polymer ?
#
loop_
_entity_poly.entity_id
_entity_poly.type
_entity_poly.pdbx_seq_one_letter_code
_entity_poly.pdbx_strand_id
1 'polypeptide(L)'
;MTFEEKLSEMYNKIANEIVGMIPVEWEKVYTIAYVNDRGGEVVFNYTKPGSDELNYYMNISRDYNVSEEIFDDLWMELYRSFKKLRNIFKEEGHEPWTSCEFDFTNEGKLKVSFDYID
;
A
#
# COMPACT_ATOMS: atom_id res chain seq x y z
N MET A 1 3.00 -21.58 -8.58
CA MET A 1 1.99 -20.80 -7.85
C MET A 1 0.91 -20.40 -8.82
N THR A 2 -0.35 -20.47 -8.42
CA THR A 2 -1.47 -19.90 -9.19
C THR A 2 -1.42 -18.37 -9.13
N PHE A 3 -2.22 -17.71 -9.97
CA PHE A 3 -2.37 -16.26 -9.93
C PHE A 3 -2.84 -15.78 -8.55
N GLU A 4 -3.83 -16.46 -7.96
CA GLU A 4 -4.38 -16.14 -6.64
C GLU A 4 -3.35 -16.29 -5.52
N GLU A 5 -2.49 -17.32 -5.58
CA GLU A 5 -1.39 -17.49 -4.63
C GLU A 5 -0.37 -16.34 -4.74
N LYS A 6 0.02 -15.96 -5.96
CA LYS A 6 0.91 -14.81 -6.21
C LYS A 6 0.31 -13.50 -5.67
N LEU A 7 -0.99 -13.28 -5.90
CA LEU A 7 -1.71 -12.12 -5.38
C LEU A 7 -1.73 -12.13 -3.85
N SER A 8 -2.10 -13.25 -3.23
CA SER A 8 -2.16 -13.34 -1.77
C SER A 8 -0.81 -13.06 -1.09
N GLU A 9 0.29 -13.57 -1.65
CA GLU A 9 1.64 -13.28 -1.13
C GLU A 9 1.97 -11.79 -1.27
N MET A 10 1.69 -11.20 -2.42
CA MET A 10 1.97 -9.79 -2.68
C MET A 10 1.11 -8.87 -1.80
N TYR A 11 -0.16 -9.21 -1.59
CA TYR A 11 -1.07 -8.47 -0.73
C TYR A 11 -0.59 -8.46 0.72
N ASN A 12 -0.19 -9.62 1.24
CA ASN A 12 0.36 -9.73 2.57
C ASN A 12 1.67 -8.95 2.71
N LYS A 13 2.54 -9.00 1.68
CA LYS A 13 3.79 -8.22 1.67
C LYS A 13 3.52 -6.73 1.75
N ILE A 14 2.64 -6.21 0.90
CA ILE A 14 2.28 -4.79 0.84
C ILE A 14 1.63 -4.33 2.16
N ALA A 15 0.67 -5.09 2.68
CA ALA A 15 0.02 -4.75 3.95
C ALA A 15 1.03 -4.68 5.10
N ASN A 16 1.96 -5.64 5.17
CA ASN A 16 3.03 -5.65 6.18
C ASN A 16 4.03 -4.49 6.01
N GLU A 17 4.36 -4.10 4.78
CA GLU A 17 5.21 -2.93 4.52
C GLU A 17 4.54 -1.65 5.02
N ILE A 18 3.25 -1.45 4.72
CA ILE A 18 2.52 -0.24 5.14
C ILE A 18 2.46 -0.15 6.67
N VAL A 19 2.08 -1.22 7.36
CA VAL A 19 1.99 -1.19 8.84
C VAL A 19 3.35 -1.06 9.50
N GLY A 20 4.42 -1.57 8.86
CA GLY A 20 5.79 -1.37 9.31
C GLY A 20 6.26 0.09 9.22
N MET A 21 5.63 0.91 8.38
CA MET A 21 5.89 2.35 8.28
C MET A 21 5.16 3.18 9.35
N ILE A 22 4.19 2.61 10.06
CA ILE A 22 3.37 3.33 11.06
C ILE A 22 3.95 3.09 12.47
N PRO A 23 4.62 4.08 13.11
CA PRO A 23 5.36 3.88 14.36
C PRO A 23 4.47 3.96 15.62
N VAL A 24 3.16 3.82 15.47
CA VAL A 24 2.17 3.95 16.54
C VAL A 24 1.07 2.89 16.38
N GLU A 25 0.27 2.71 17.42
CA GLU A 25 -0.94 1.91 17.30
C GLU A 25 -1.87 2.50 16.22
N TRP A 26 -2.42 1.61 15.40
CA TRP A 26 -3.30 1.94 14.29
C TRP A 26 -4.50 0.99 14.28
N GLU A 27 -5.60 1.42 13.67
CA GLU A 27 -6.85 0.65 13.61
C GLU A 27 -7.26 0.34 12.17
N LYS A 28 -7.27 1.35 11.29
CA LYS A 28 -7.63 1.22 9.88
C LYS A 28 -6.53 1.84 9.02
N VAL A 29 -6.30 1.26 7.85
CA VAL A 29 -5.41 1.78 6.80
C VAL A 29 -6.18 1.84 5.50
N TYR A 30 -6.02 2.96 4.80
CA TYR A 30 -6.60 3.23 3.49
C TYR A 30 -5.46 3.62 2.55
N THR A 31 -5.22 2.84 1.51
CA THR A 31 -4.12 3.05 0.57
C THR A 31 -4.66 3.10 -0.85
N ILE A 32 -4.14 4.02 -1.65
CA ILE A 32 -4.35 4.06 -3.08
C ILE A 32 -3.01 4.17 -3.79
N ALA A 33 -2.84 3.33 -4.81
CA ALA A 33 -1.67 3.29 -5.66
C ALA A 33 -2.07 3.59 -7.10
N TYR A 34 -1.43 4.59 -7.70
CA TYR A 34 -1.49 4.87 -9.13
C TYR A 34 -0.16 4.47 -9.74
N VAL A 35 -0.14 3.46 -10.61
CA VAL A 35 1.12 2.94 -11.17
C VAL A 35 0.98 2.67 -12.66
N ASN A 36 1.94 3.17 -13.43
CA ASN A 36 2.09 2.84 -14.84
C ASN A 36 3.56 2.58 -15.20
N ASP A 37 3.83 2.46 -16.50
CA ASP A 37 5.16 2.10 -17.00
C ASP A 37 6.16 3.26 -16.90
N ARG A 38 5.67 4.50 -16.77
CA ARG A 38 6.48 5.73 -16.65
C ARG A 38 6.75 6.13 -15.20
N GLY A 39 5.85 5.79 -14.28
CA GLY A 39 5.94 6.22 -12.89
C GLY A 39 4.66 5.94 -12.12
N GLY A 40 4.53 6.55 -10.97
CA GLY A 40 3.35 6.40 -10.13
C GLY A 40 3.54 7.03 -8.76
N GLU A 41 2.51 6.89 -7.95
CA GLU A 41 2.45 7.38 -6.58
C GLU A 41 1.67 6.38 -5.73
N VAL A 42 2.10 6.21 -4.48
CA VAL A 42 1.36 5.45 -3.47
C VAL A 42 1.08 6.39 -2.31
N VAL A 43 -0.19 6.51 -1.97
CA VAL A 43 -0.68 7.35 -0.88
C VAL A 43 -1.40 6.47 0.12
N PHE A 44 -1.13 6.65 1.40
CA PHE A 44 -1.95 6.03 2.44
C PHE A 44 -2.29 6.96 3.59
N ASN A 45 -3.41 6.66 4.24
CA ASN A 45 -3.84 7.25 5.50
C ASN A 45 -4.09 6.13 6.51
N TYR A 46 -4.00 6.46 7.79
CA TYR A 46 -4.33 5.54 8.86
C TYR A 46 -5.10 6.22 9.99
N THR A 47 -5.88 5.43 10.73
CA THR A 47 -6.53 5.87 11.96
C THR A 47 -5.84 5.28 13.18
N LYS A 48 -5.92 5.98 14.30
CA LYS A 48 -5.49 5.49 15.62
C LYS A 48 -6.68 4.81 16.33
N PRO A 49 -6.45 3.89 17.27
CA PRO A 49 -7.53 3.23 18.00
C PRO A 49 -8.51 4.24 18.62
N GLY A 50 -9.80 4.09 18.30
CA GLY A 50 -10.86 4.92 18.88
C GLY A 50 -10.94 6.34 18.29
N SER A 51 -10.27 6.60 17.18
CA SER A 51 -10.35 7.86 16.43
C SER A 51 -10.68 7.60 14.96
N ASP A 52 -11.56 8.40 14.37
CA ASP A 52 -11.80 8.41 12.92
C ASP A 52 -10.94 9.45 12.19
N GLU A 53 -9.99 10.10 12.89
CA GLU A 53 -9.04 11.03 12.28
C GLU A 53 -8.10 10.30 11.31
N LEU A 54 -8.07 10.76 10.06
CA LEU A 54 -7.16 10.29 9.04
C LEU A 54 -5.79 10.95 9.20
N ASN A 55 -4.80 10.16 9.60
CA ASN A 55 -3.42 10.57 9.72
C ASN A 55 -2.72 10.30 8.38
N TYR A 56 -2.20 11.36 7.75
CA TYR A 56 -1.55 11.27 6.44
C TYR A 56 -0.11 10.74 6.54
N TYR A 57 0.27 9.82 5.64
CA TYR A 57 1.56 9.13 5.73
C TYR A 57 2.78 10.07 5.71
N MET A 58 2.77 11.13 4.89
CA MET A 58 3.92 12.05 4.82
C MET A 58 4.18 12.79 6.14
N ASN A 59 3.20 12.86 7.04
CA ASN A 59 3.38 13.48 8.34
C ASN A 59 4.12 12.58 9.33
N ILE A 60 4.27 11.27 9.05
CA ILE A 60 4.88 10.30 9.97
C ILE A 60 6.30 10.72 10.40
N SER A 61 7.14 11.11 9.44
CA SER A 61 8.52 11.55 9.71
C SER A 61 8.56 12.69 10.72
N ARG A 62 7.73 13.70 10.51
CA ARG A 62 7.63 14.87 11.39
C ARG A 62 6.99 14.54 12.74
N ASP A 63 5.84 13.88 12.73
CA ASP A 63 4.99 13.71 13.91
C ASP A 63 5.57 12.71 14.91
N TYR A 64 6.40 11.76 14.44
CA TYR A 64 7.02 10.72 15.27
C TYR A 64 8.54 10.74 15.25
N ASN A 65 9.15 11.79 14.68
CA ASN A 65 10.60 11.96 14.61
C ASN A 65 11.30 10.74 13.97
N VAL A 66 10.71 10.21 12.90
CA VAL A 66 11.32 9.20 12.02
C VAL A 66 12.18 9.94 11.00
N SER A 67 13.38 9.41 10.71
CA SER A 67 14.26 10.00 9.69
C SER A 67 13.56 10.05 8.34
N GLU A 68 13.57 11.22 7.68
CA GLU A 68 13.02 11.39 6.33
C GLU A 68 13.68 10.44 5.34
N GLU A 69 15.01 10.27 5.41
CA GLU A 69 15.76 9.35 4.54
C GLU A 69 15.29 7.90 4.71
N ILE A 70 15.08 7.45 5.96
CA ILE A 70 14.58 6.10 6.23
C ILE A 70 13.14 5.95 5.71
N PHE A 71 12.32 6.98 5.90
CA PHE A 71 10.94 6.95 5.45
C PHE A 71 10.83 6.92 3.93
N ASP A 72 11.65 7.71 3.23
CA ASP A 72 11.73 7.73 1.77
C ASP A 72 12.17 6.37 1.22
N ASP A 73 13.15 5.72 1.84
CA ASP A 73 13.57 4.37 1.47
C ASP A 73 12.42 3.34 1.64
N LEU A 74 11.70 3.39 2.76
CA LEU A 74 10.55 2.53 3.01
C LEU A 74 9.42 2.77 1.98
N TRP A 75 9.13 4.05 1.67
CA TRP A 75 8.13 4.41 0.68
C TRP A 75 8.53 3.93 -0.72
N MET A 76 9.81 4.05 -1.09
CA MET A 76 10.32 3.55 -2.36
C MET A 76 10.18 2.02 -2.50
N GLU A 77 10.38 1.27 -1.42
CA GLU A 77 10.12 -0.17 -1.40
C GLU A 77 8.63 -0.50 -1.52
N LEU A 78 7.76 0.23 -0.82
CA LEU A 78 6.30 0.08 -0.95
C LEU A 78 5.84 0.35 -2.40
N TYR A 79 6.32 1.43 -3.01
CA TYR A 79 6.06 1.75 -4.41
C TYR A 79 6.52 0.62 -5.34
N ARG A 80 7.72 0.07 -5.12
CA ARG A 80 8.23 -1.07 -5.89
C ARG A 80 7.35 -2.32 -5.72
N SER A 81 6.80 -2.56 -4.53
CA SER A 81 5.85 -3.66 -4.29
C SER A 81 4.57 -3.49 -5.11
N PHE A 82 3.99 -2.29 -5.19
CA PHE A 82 2.85 -2.03 -6.06
C PHE A 82 3.19 -2.18 -7.55
N LYS A 83 4.39 -1.77 -8.00
CA LYS A 83 4.85 -2.08 -9.37
C LYS A 83 4.93 -3.58 -9.63
N LYS A 84 5.44 -4.35 -8.67
CA LYS A 84 5.52 -5.82 -8.78
C LYS A 84 4.12 -6.44 -8.83
N LEU A 85 3.19 -5.97 -7.99
CA LEU A 85 1.79 -6.39 -8.06
C LEU A 85 1.19 -6.17 -9.45
N ARG A 86 1.40 -4.99 -10.03
CA ARG A 86 0.93 -4.68 -11.38
C ARG A 86 1.56 -5.58 -12.44
N ASN A 87 2.83 -5.93 -12.28
CA ASN A 87 3.52 -6.82 -13.21
C ASN A 87 3.03 -8.28 -13.13
N ILE A 88 2.59 -8.76 -11.96
CA ILE A 88 1.97 -10.08 -11.82
C ILE A 88 0.76 -10.20 -12.78
N PHE A 89 -0.08 -9.17 -12.88
CA PHE A 89 -1.20 -9.16 -13.83
C PHE A 89 -0.71 -9.32 -15.27
N LYS A 90 0.30 -8.55 -15.68
CA LYS A 90 0.87 -8.63 -17.03
C LYS A 90 1.45 -10.01 -17.34
N GLU A 91 2.23 -10.56 -16.42
CA GLU A 91 2.90 -11.85 -16.58
C GLU A 91 1.90 -13.01 -16.70
N GLU A 92 0.77 -12.91 -16.00
CA GLU A 92 -0.33 -13.87 -16.06
C GLU A 92 -1.34 -13.58 -17.19
N GLY A 93 -1.03 -12.63 -18.08
CA GLY A 93 -1.85 -12.32 -19.26
C GLY A 93 -3.11 -11.50 -18.98
N HIS A 94 -3.23 -10.91 -17.79
CA HIS A 94 -4.29 -9.98 -17.43
C HIS A 94 -3.94 -8.55 -17.82
N GLU A 95 -4.97 -7.75 -18.09
CA GLU A 95 -4.82 -6.31 -18.27
C GLU A 95 -4.24 -5.69 -16.98
N PRO A 96 -3.21 -4.82 -17.08
CA PRO A 96 -2.64 -4.20 -15.92
C PRO A 96 -3.47 -2.99 -15.47
N TRP A 97 -3.93 -3.03 -14.22
CA TRP A 97 -4.73 -1.97 -13.59
C TRP A 97 -4.03 -0.60 -13.60
N THR A 98 -4.84 0.46 -13.53
CA THR A 98 -4.40 1.87 -13.48
C THR A 98 -4.29 2.36 -12.03
N SER A 99 -5.27 2.00 -11.20
CA SER A 99 -5.24 2.21 -9.75
C SER A 99 -5.55 0.93 -8.99
N CYS A 100 -4.99 0.84 -7.78
CA CYS A 100 -5.24 -0.23 -6.84
C CYS A 100 -5.46 0.35 -5.45
N GLU A 101 -6.51 -0.09 -4.77
CA GLU A 101 -6.82 0.34 -3.41
C GLU A 101 -6.66 -0.83 -2.44
N PHE A 102 -6.11 -0.53 -1.26
CA PHE A 102 -5.98 -1.45 -0.14
C PHE A 102 -6.65 -0.83 1.08
N ASP A 103 -7.72 -1.48 1.54
CA ASP A 103 -8.45 -1.10 2.75
C ASP A 103 -8.35 -2.23 3.75
N PHE A 104 -7.73 -1.97 4.90
CA PHE A 104 -7.61 -3.01 5.91
C PHE A 104 -7.64 -2.52 7.35
N THR A 105 -7.87 -3.46 8.25
CA THR A 105 -7.96 -3.26 9.70
C THR A 105 -6.91 -4.06 10.43
N ASN A 106 -6.57 -3.67 11.65
CA ASN A 106 -5.67 -4.42 12.53
C ASN A 106 -6.20 -5.81 12.94
N GLU A 107 -7.46 -6.11 12.64
CA GLU A 107 -8.09 -7.44 12.77
C GLU A 107 -7.78 -8.38 11.57
N GLY A 108 -7.03 -7.93 10.56
CA GLY A 108 -6.64 -8.75 9.41
C GLY A 108 -7.66 -8.82 8.27
N LYS A 109 -8.71 -8.00 8.30
CA LYS A 109 -9.65 -7.89 7.15
C LYS A 109 -9.04 -6.98 6.09
N LEU A 110 -8.54 -7.56 5.00
CA LEU A 110 -8.06 -6.83 3.82
C LEU A 110 -9.09 -6.86 2.69
N LYS A 111 -9.36 -5.71 2.11
CA LYS A 111 -10.09 -5.53 0.85
C LYS A 111 -9.15 -4.91 -0.18
N VAL A 112 -9.20 -5.44 -1.40
CA VAL A 112 -8.40 -4.94 -2.53
C VAL A 112 -9.34 -4.70 -3.71
N SER A 113 -9.25 -3.52 -4.32
CA SER A 113 -9.94 -3.15 -5.55
C SER A 113 -8.93 -2.69 -6.61
N PHE A 114 -9.31 -2.86 -7.87
CA PHE A 114 -8.53 -2.44 -9.04
C PHE A 114 -9.44 -1.70 -10.00
N ASP A 115 -8.98 -0.57 -10.51
CA ASP A 115 -9.66 0.17 -11.58
C ASP A 115 -8.80 0.25 -12.85
N TYR A 116 -9.51 0.36 -13.97
CA TYR A 116 -9.00 0.33 -15.34
C TYR A 116 -9.46 1.59 -16.06
N ILE A 117 -9.04 2.74 -15.55
CA ILE A 117 -9.40 4.03 -16.13
C ILE A 117 -8.50 4.28 -17.35
N ASP A 118 -9.16 4.60 -18.48
CA ASP A 118 -8.56 4.97 -19.78
C ASP A 118 -7.79 6.31 -19.73
#